data_AF-A0AAD4JSE2-F1
#
_entry.id   AF-A0AAD4JSE2-F1
#
_cell.length_a   1.000
_cell.length_b   1.000
_cell.length_c   1.000
_cell.angle_alpha   90.00
_cell.angle_beta   90.00
_cell.angle_gamma   90.00
#
_symmetry.space_group_name_H-M   'P 1'
#
loop_
_entity.id
_entity.type
_entity.pdbx_description
1 polymer ?
#
loop_
_entity_poly.entity_id
_entity_poly.type
_entity_poly.pdbx_seq_one_letter_code
_entity_poly.pdbx_strand_id
1 'polypeptide(L)'
;MDKNLMMPKRSRMDVKTNFANGPLQARPLVALLDGRDCSIEMPILKDVATVAFCDAQSTSEIHEKVNDYCLTAGIKLAHVSYFGFLLLQVLNEAVGALMWHTIILTKEDLEKFKALRIIVRIGSGTDNIDVKAAGELGIAVCNVPGYGVEEVADTTMCLILNLYRRTYWLANMVREGKKFTGPEQVREAAHGCARIRGDTLGLVGLGRIGSAVALRAKAFGFNVIFYDPYLPDGIDKSLGLTRVYTLQDLLFQSDCVSLHCTLNEHNHHLINEFTIKQMRPGAFLVNTARGGLVDDETLALALKQGRIRAAALDVHENEPYNGALKDAPNLICTPHAAFFSDASATELREMAATEIRRAIVGNIPEVLRNCVNKEYFMRTPPTAAAGGVAAAVYPEGLNGGYYTGAMHHRAHSTTPHDGPHSTTNLGGSSSSALAPPPPSAGANSVAVAAAVAAAAAALLPSPVPSNAAVPTVPHLSPQVGGLPLGIVSSQSHLSAPDPNNHLSSSIKSEVKVESTETP
;
A
#
# COMPACT_ATOMS: atom_id res chain seq x y z
N MET A 1 -52.60 60.25 40.41
CA MET A 1 -52.74 59.00 41.18
C MET A 1 -52.41 57.90 40.19
N ASP A 2 -51.32 57.16 40.23
CA ASP A 2 -50.44 56.87 41.36
C ASP A 2 -48.98 56.74 40.92
N LYS A 3 -48.09 56.97 41.89
CA LYS A 3 -46.62 56.97 41.78
C LYS A 3 -46.06 55.58 42.07
N ASN A 4 -44.87 55.33 41.52
CA ASN A 4 -43.81 54.47 42.07
C ASN A 4 -44.05 52.95 42.14
N LEU A 5 -43.41 52.22 41.21
CA LEU A 5 -42.64 51.03 41.60
C LEU A 5 -41.44 50.84 40.67
N MET A 6 -40.30 51.41 41.06
CA MET A 6 -38.98 51.08 40.52
C MET A 6 -38.58 49.67 41.01
N MET A 7 -38.37 48.74 40.07
CA MET A 7 -37.68 47.47 40.32
C MET A 7 -36.18 47.63 40.02
N PRO A 8 -35.26 47.09 40.87
CA PRO A 8 -33.84 47.39 40.81
C PRO A 8 -33.10 46.64 39.70
N LYS A 9 -32.10 47.31 39.11
CA LYS A 9 -31.09 46.72 38.22
C LYS A 9 -30.40 45.53 38.92
N ARG A 10 -30.53 44.33 38.36
CA ARG A 10 -29.70 43.16 38.74
C ARG A 10 -28.24 43.48 38.44
N SER A 11 -27.42 43.45 39.47
CA SER A 11 -25.97 43.41 39.37
C SER A 11 -25.55 42.13 38.65
N ARG A 12 -24.73 42.27 37.61
CA ARG A 12 -24.07 41.15 36.94
C ARG A 12 -23.02 40.63 37.92
N MET A 13 -23.28 39.47 38.54
CA MET A 13 -22.23 38.76 39.28
C MET A 13 -21.21 38.26 38.26
N ASP A 14 -20.06 38.91 38.21
CA ASP A 14 -18.87 38.34 37.58
C ASP A 14 -18.43 37.13 38.40
N VAL A 15 -18.83 35.94 37.96
CA VAL A 15 -18.18 34.71 38.38
C VAL A 15 -16.82 34.70 37.69
N LYS A 16 -15.81 35.31 38.34
CA LYS A 16 -14.40 35.04 38.02
C LYS A 16 -14.13 33.58 38.36
N THR A 17 -14.30 32.69 37.40
CA THR A 17 -13.62 31.40 37.41
C THR A 17 -12.12 31.68 37.31
N ASN A 18 -11.43 31.64 38.45
CA ASN A 18 -9.98 31.58 38.50
C ASN A 18 -9.55 30.26 37.84
N PHE A 19 -9.30 30.30 36.53
CA PHE A 19 -8.40 29.33 35.92
C PHE A 19 -7.02 29.64 36.47
N ALA A 20 -6.57 28.81 37.42
CA ALA A 20 -5.16 28.76 37.77
C ALA A 20 -4.40 28.41 36.49
N ASN A 21 -3.68 29.39 35.92
CA ASN A 21 -2.68 29.15 34.89
C ASN A 21 -1.55 28.32 35.53
N GLY A 22 -1.72 27.00 35.54
CA GLY A 22 -0.59 26.10 35.57
C GLY A 22 0.28 26.33 34.34
N PRO A 23 1.57 25.96 34.36
CA PRO A 23 2.41 26.04 33.18
C PRO A 23 1.71 25.28 32.04
N LEU A 24 1.56 25.90 30.87
CA LEU A 24 1.10 25.19 29.67
C LEU A 24 1.97 23.96 29.52
N GLN A 25 1.40 22.77 29.71
CA GLN A 25 2.07 21.52 29.33
C GLN A 25 2.49 21.67 27.87
N ALA A 26 3.78 21.54 27.59
CA ALA A 26 4.29 21.60 26.24
C ALA A 26 3.53 20.56 25.40
N ARG A 27 2.90 21.01 24.31
CA ARG A 27 2.17 20.10 23.41
C ARG A 27 3.16 19.10 22.84
N PRO A 28 2.86 17.79 22.86
CA PRO A 28 3.76 16.78 22.33
C PRO A 28 4.05 17.04 20.85
N LEU A 29 5.30 16.83 20.45
CA LEU A 29 5.73 16.94 19.07
C LEU A 29 5.41 15.65 18.31
N VAL A 30 4.76 15.79 17.16
CA VAL A 30 4.54 14.72 16.18
C VAL A 30 5.26 15.07 14.88
N ALA A 31 6.14 14.19 14.41
CA ALA A 31 6.96 14.43 13.23
C ALA A 31 6.55 13.52 12.06
N LEU A 32 6.30 14.11 10.88
CA LEU A 32 6.28 13.40 9.60
C LEU A 32 7.71 13.28 9.06
N LEU A 33 8.30 12.09 9.10
CA LEU A 33 9.73 11.90 8.86
C LEU A 33 10.12 12.12 7.39
N ASP A 34 9.44 11.42 6.48
CA ASP A 34 9.79 11.31 5.05
C ASP A 34 8.72 11.97 4.15
N GLY A 35 8.09 13.04 4.64
CA GLY A 35 7.11 13.81 3.88
C GLY A 35 7.24 15.32 4.10
N ARG A 36 6.58 16.09 3.23
CA ARG A 36 6.53 17.57 3.28
C ARG A 36 5.15 18.14 3.54
N ASP A 37 4.12 17.35 3.30
CA ASP A 37 2.73 17.79 3.39
C ASP A 37 2.09 17.22 4.67
N CYS A 38 1.65 18.10 5.56
CA CYS A 38 0.90 17.76 6.78
C CYS A 38 -0.54 18.33 6.77
N SER A 39 -1.05 18.72 5.60
CA SER A 39 -2.34 19.39 5.46
C SER A 39 -3.54 18.57 5.95
N ILE A 40 -3.45 17.24 5.90
CA ILE A 40 -4.51 16.32 6.36
C ILE A 40 -4.37 16.02 7.86
N GLU A 41 -3.15 15.80 8.33
CA GLU A 41 -2.87 15.42 9.71
C GLU A 41 -3.02 16.61 10.67
N MET A 42 -2.65 17.82 10.23
CA MET A 42 -2.65 19.01 11.08
C MET A 42 -4.06 19.35 11.61
N PRO A 43 -5.14 19.40 10.81
CA PRO A 43 -6.49 19.61 11.33
C PRO A 43 -6.96 18.58 12.37
N ILE A 44 -6.49 17.33 12.26
CA ILE A 44 -6.86 16.20 13.14
C ILE A 44 -6.09 16.24 14.47
N LEU A 45 -4.86 16.76 14.45
CA LEU A 45 -3.94 16.75 15.59
C LEU A 45 -3.75 18.12 16.27
N LYS A 46 -4.18 19.23 15.66
CA LYS A 46 -3.91 20.61 16.12
C LYS A 46 -4.33 20.92 17.56
N ASP A 47 -5.30 20.19 18.11
CA ASP A 47 -5.81 20.38 19.46
C ASP A 47 -5.04 19.59 20.52
N VAL A 48 -4.28 18.56 20.11
CA VAL A 48 -3.57 17.63 21.01
C VAL A 48 -2.05 17.59 20.81
N ALA A 49 -1.53 18.08 19.69
CA ALA A 49 -0.11 17.99 19.36
C ALA A 49 0.38 19.19 18.53
N THR A 50 1.69 19.40 18.55
CA THR A 50 2.40 20.20 17.54
C THR A 50 2.83 19.27 16.42
N VAL A 51 2.43 19.56 15.18
CA VAL A 51 2.77 18.73 14.00
C VAL A 51 3.89 19.42 13.21
N ALA A 52 4.93 18.66 12.89
CA ALA A 52 6.09 19.08 12.11
C ALA A 52 6.41 18.04 11.02
N PHE A 53 7.22 18.42 10.04
CA PHE A 53 7.73 17.52 9.02
C PHE A 53 9.24 17.68 8.84
N CYS A 54 9.94 16.62 8.45
CA CYS A 54 11.40 16.60 8.33
C CYS A 54 11.87 16.57 6.87
N ASP A 55 11.09 15.92 5.99
CA ASP A 55 11.49 15.65 4.61
C ASP A 55 12.88 15.01 4.55
N ALA A 56 13.05 13.92 5.30
CA ALA A 56 14.28 13.17 5.41
C ALA A 56 14.18 11.86 4.62
N GLN A 57 15.20 11.56 3.80
CA GLN A 57 15.33 10.26 3.13
C GLN A 57 16.06 9.23 4.00
N SER A 58 16.75 9.70 5.05
CA SER A 58 17.53 8.86 5.97
C SER A 58 17.53 9.46 7.37
N THR A 59 17.79 8.64 8.38
CA THR A 59 17.94 9.12 9.76
C THR A 59 19.15 10.02 9.94
N SER A 60 20.19 9.89 9.10
CA SER A 60 21.32 10.82 9.05
C SER A 60 20.91 12.21 8.62
N GLU A 61 19.94 12.39 7.73
CA GLU A 61 19.43 13.73 7.37
C GLU A 61 18.67 14.39 8.52
N ILE A 62 18.10 13.59 9.42
CA ILE A 62 17.53 14.09 10.67
C ILE A 62 18.63 14.68 11.57
N HIS A 63 19.87 14.15 11.46
CA HIS A 63 21.07 14.70 12.09
C HIS A 63 21.78 15.82 11.29
N GLU A 64 21.91 15.73 9.97
CA GLU A 64 22.79 16.62 9.19
C GLU A 64 22.23 18.03 9.02
N LYS A 65 20.90 18.20 8.92
CA LYS A 65 20.27 19.53 8.91
C LYS A 65 20.48 20.30 10.24
N VAL A 66 21.02 19.65 11.27
CA VAL A 66 21.44 20.25 12.54
C VAL A 66 22.86 20.83 12.46
N ASN A 67 23.80 20.17 11.77
CA ASN A 67 25.21 20.56 11.81
C ASN A 67 25.54 21.76 10.92
N ASP A 68 24.82 21.95 9.81
CA ASP A 68 25.12 23.02 8.84
C ASP A 68 24.69 24.43 9.36
N TYR A 69 23.77 24.48 10.34
CA TYR A 69 23.33 25.73 10.96
C TYR A 69 24.14 26.15 12.21
N CYS A 70 24.98 25.27 12.76
CA CYS A 70 25.76 25.57 13.96
C CYS A 70 27.04 26.39 13.71
N LEU A 71 27.40 26.69 12.45
CA LEU A 71 28.64 27.42 12.14
C LEU A 71 28.47 28.78 11.45
N THR A 72 27.25 29.27 11.19
CA THR A 72 27.08 30.58 10.54
C THR A 72 26.10 31.51 11.24
N ALA A 73 26.68 32.34 12.09
CA ALA A 73 26.35 33.74 12.40
C ALA A 73 24.94 34.13 12.88
N GLY A 74 24.94 34.93 13.95
CA GLY A 74 23.87 35.88 14.21
C GLY A 74 23.65 36.84 13.03
N ILE A 75 22.43 37.40 13.01
CA ILE A 75 21.85 38.41 12.10
C ILE A 75 20.75 37.83 11.17
N LYS A 76 19.52 38.23 11.51
CA LYS A 76 18.27 38.39 10.73
C LYS A 76 18.23 37.80 9.31
N LEU A 77 17.45 36.72 9.14
CA LEU A 77 16.71 36.41 7.90
C LEU A 77 15.42 35.62 8.23
N ALA A 78 14.30 36.36 8.27
CA ALA A 78 12.96 35.82 8.44
C ALA A 78 12.49 35.19 7.12
N HIS A 79 12.81 33.91 6.89
CA HIS A 79 12.01 32.91 6.16
C HIS A 79 12.79 31.61 5.83
N VAL A 80 14.09 31.52 6.13
CA VAL A 80 14.90 30.31 5.85
C VAL A 80 15.51 29.68 7.12
N SER A 81 15.55 30.40 8.26
CA SER A 81 16.18 29.91 9.50
C SER A 81 15.34 28.98 10.40
N TYR A 82 14.08 28.67 10.06
CA TYR A 82 13.24 27.80 10.91
C TYR A 82 13.41 26.30 10.66
N PHE A 83 14.04 25.90 9.55
CA PHE A 83 14.10 24.49 9.17
C PHE A 83 15.15 23.71 9.96
N GLY A 84 16.35 24.28 10.22
CA GLY A 84 17.42 23.59 10.94
C GLY A 84 17.18 23.38 12.45
N PHE A 85 16.45 24.30 13.10
CA PHE A 85 16.15 24.20 14.54
C PHE A 85 15.13 23.07 14.85
N LEU A 86 14.30 22.71 13.88
CA LEU A 86 13.21 21.75 14.05
C LEU A 86 13.69 20.29 14.12
N LEU A 87 14.77 19.91 13.42
CA LEU A 87 15.19 18.50 13.33
C LEU A 87 15.90 17.97 14.59
N LEU A 88 16.65 18.79 15.33
CA LEU A 88 17.24 18.37 16.61
C LEU A 88 16.16 18.15 17.69
N GLN A 89 15.07 18.93 17.63
CA GLN A 89 13.91 18.72 18.50
C GLN A 89 13.19 17.41 18.16
N VAL A 90 13.21 16.95 16.91
CA VAL A 90 12.52 15.70 16.54
C VAL A 90 13.15 14.47 17.22
N LEU A 91 14.47 14.28 17.16
CA LEU A 91 15.08 13.09 17.80
C LEU A 91 14.96 13.12 19.33
N ASN A 92 15.01 14.31 19.94
CA ASN A 92 15.00 14.44 21.40
C ASN A 92 13.59 14.55 21.99
N GLU A 93 12.66 15.20 21.30
CA GLU A 93 11.35 15.63 21.83
C GLU A 93 10.16 15.02 21.11
N ALA A 94 10.31 14.40 19.92
CA ALA A 94 9.17 13.80 19.24
C ALA A 94 8.61 12.64 20.04
N VAL A 95 7.32 12.73 20.36
CA VAL A 95 6.57 11.70 21.08
C VAL A 95 5.91 10.74 20.10
N GLY A 96 5.53 11.22 18.92
CA GLY A 96 4.98 10.42 17.84
C GLY A 96 5.67 10.68 16.51
N ALA A 97 5.80 9.65 15.68
CA ALA A 97 6.31 9.76 14.32
C ALA A 97 5.30 9.17 13.33
N LEU A 98 5.16 9.86 12.20
CA LEU A 98 4.47 9.40 11.00
C LEU A 98 5.51 9.19 9.91
N MET A 99 5.42 8.09 9.17
CA MET A 99 6.36 7.82 8.08
C MET A 99 5.74 6.97 6.97
N TRP A 100 6.19 7.18 5.75
CA TRP A 100 5.90 6.42 4.53
C TRP A 100 6.88 5.23 4.40
N HIS A 101 7.08 4.75 3.16
CA HIS A 101 7.91 3.61 2.84
C HIS A 101 9.35 3.99 2.44
N THR A 102 9.68 5.27 2.37
CA THR A 102 10.95 5.75 1.79
C THR A 102 12.09 5.84 2.81
N ILE A 103 11.77 6.01 4.10
CA ILE A 103 12.76 5.93 5.18
C ILE A 103 12.75 4.55 5.85
N ILE A 104 13.94 4.06 6.21
CA ILE A 104 14.14 2.81 6.96
C ILE A 104 14.58 3.17 8.39
N LEU A 105 13.98 2.51 9.39
CA LEU A 105 14.34 2.66 10.79
C LEU A 105 14.89 1.33 11.33
N THR A 106 16.22 1.24 11.38
CA THR A 106 16.95 0.15 12.02
C THR A 106 16.91 0.27 13.55
N LYS A 107 17.39 -0.75 14.27
CA LYS A 107 17.57 -0.66 15.72
C LYS A 107 18.44 0.53 16.13
N GLU A 108 19.57 0.73 15.45
CA GLU A 108 20.50 1.82 15.69
C GLU A 108 19.85 3.20 15.46
N ASP A 109 18.90 3.26 14.52
CA ASP A 109 18.13 4.46 14.26
C ASP A 109 17.10 4.75 15.34
N LEU A 110 16.39 3.73 15.80
CA LEU A 110 15.38 3.85 16.85
C LEU A 110 16.00 4.29 18.18
N GLU A 111 17.20 3.83 18.52
CA GLU A 111 17.93 4.22 19.74
C GLU A 111 18.30 5.72 19.79
N LYS A 112 18.30 6.41 18.64
CA LYS A 112 18.53 7.86 18.57
C LYS A 112 17.35 8.66 19.12
N PHE A 113 16.13 8.12 19.02
CA PHE A 113 14.94 8.78 19.51
C PHE A 113 14.82 8.66 21.03
N LYS A 114 14.77 9.80 21.75
CA LYS A 114 14.78 9.83 23.22
C LYS A 114 13.41 9.90 23.87
N ALA A 115 12.42 10.44 23.16
CA ALA A 115 11.06 10.64 23.66
C ALA A 115 9.99 9.89 22.86
N LEU A 116 10.38 9.17 21.79
CA LEU A 116 9.45 8.54 20.87
C LEU A 116 8.71 7.40 21.56
N ARG A 117 7.38 7.38 21.41
CA ARG A 117 6.50 6.37 22.02
C ARG A 117 5.65 5.63 21.01
N ILE A 118 5.42 6.25 19.85
CA ILE A 118 4.66 5.64 18.77
C ILE A 118 5.24 6.01 17.41
N ILE A 119 5.31 5.03 16.52
CA ILE A 119 5.51 5.20 15.09
C ILE A 119 4.25 4.70 14.39
N VAL A 120 3.65 5.51 13.54
CA VAL A 120 2.55 5.10 12.68
C VAL A 120 3.04 5.09 11.24
N ARG A 121 3.10 3.90 10.66
CA ARG A 121 3.30 3.71 9.24
C ARG A 121 2.07 4.16 8.49
N ILE A 122 2.24 5.20 7.68
CA ILE A 122 1.30 5.62 6.64
C ILE A 122 1.41 4.57 5.52
N GLY A 123 0.82 3.42 5.77
CA GLY A 123 0.80 2.27 4.87
C GLY A 123 0.52 0.96 5.62
N SER A 124 0.38 -0.13 4.86
CA SER A 124 0.06 -1.45 5.42
C SER A 124 1.31 -2.25 5.81
N GLY A 125 2.37 -2.22 5.01
CA GLY A 125 3.61 -2.92 5.32
C GLY A 125 4.50 -2.14 6.28
N THR A 126 5.19 -2.89 7.13
CA THR A 126 6.05 -2.40 8.21
C THR A 126 7.48 -2.92 8.08
N ASP A 127 7.83 -3.46 6.92
CA ASP A 127 9.12 -4.06 6.59
C ASP A 127 10.30 -3.06 6.66
N ASN A 128 10.02 -1.76 6.57
CA ASN A 128 11.02 -0.70 6.73
C ASN A 128 11.23 -0.23 8.18
N ILE A 129 10.68 -0.93 9.17
CA ILE A 129 10.90 -0.66 10.60
C ILE A 129 11.30 -1.97 11.29
N ASP A 130 12.35 -1.95 12.11
CA ASP A 130 12.60 -3.02 13.07
C ASP A 130 11.55 -2.97 14.20
N VAL A 131 10.40 -3.61 13.96
CA VAL A 131 9.25 -3.60 14.88
C VAL A 131 9.56 -4.28 16.21
N LYS A 132 10.49 -5.23 16.22
CA LYS A 132 10.94 -5.93 17.41
C LYS A 132 11.79 -5.01 18.27
N ALA A 133 12.84 -4.40 17.69
CA ALA A 133 13.67 -3.43 18.40
C ALA A 133 12.84 -2.24 18.91
N ALA A 134 11.88 -1.76 18.12
CA ALA A 134 10.96 -0.71 18.55
C ALA A 134 10.20 -1.11 19.82
N GLY A 135 9.65 -2.33 19.88
CA GLY A 135 8.93 -2.81 21.05
C GLY A 135 9.82 -2.99 22.29
N GLU A 136 11.05 -3.49 22.10
CA GLU A 136 12.06 -3.59 23.16
C GLU A 136 12.45 -2.22 23.74
N LEU A 137 12.41 -1.16 22.92
CA LEU A 137 12.63 0.24 23.30
C LEU A 137 11.36 0.91 23.87
N GLY A 138 10.23 0.21 23.95
CA GLY A 138 8.95 0.75 24.44
C GLY A 138 8.21 1.62 23.42
N ILE A 139 8.55 1.50 22.13
CA ILE A 139 7.96 2.25 21.02
C ILE A 139 6.92 1.37 20.34
N ALA A 140 5.66 1.83 20.34
CA ALA A 140 4.59 1.14 19.62
C ALA A 140 4.73 1.40 18.13
N VAL A 141 4.60 0.36 17.31
CA VAL A 141 4.49 0.50 15.86
C VAL A 141 3.08 0.16 15.46
N CYS A 142 2.42 1.08 14.76
CA CYS A 142 1.14 0.86 14.12
C CYS A 142 1.27 0.96 12.61
N ASN A 143 0.40 0.24 11.90
CA ASN A 143 0.18 0.43 10.48
C ASN A 143 -1.26 0.89 10.21
N VAL A 144 -1.55 1.18 8.95
CA VAL A 144 -2.90 1.45 8.47
C VAL A 144 -3.27 0.32 7.50
N PRO A 145 -3.89 -0.78 7.95
CA PRO A 145 -4.40 -1.80 7.04
C PRO A 145 -5.79 -1.42 6.54
N GLY A 146 -6.14 -1.85 5.33
CA GLY A 146 -7.51 -1.75 4.81
C GLY A 146 -7.78 -0.54 3.92
N TYR A 147 -6.92 0.49 3.91
CA TYR A 147 -6.93 1.52 2.87
C TYR A 147 -6.50 0.92 1.53
N GLY A 148 -6.97 1.49 0.41
CA GLY A 148 -6.38 1.22 -0.91
C GLY A 148 -6.48 -0.23 -1.38
N VAL A 149 -7.24 -1.10 -0.71
CA VAL A 149 -7.29 -2.55 -1.01
C VAL A 149 -7.83 -2.77 -2.42
N GLU A 150 -8.85 -2.00 -2.79
CA GLU A 150 -9.46 -2.07 -4.11
C GLU A 150 -8.57 -1.42 -5.16
N GLU A 151 -7.96 -0.28 -4.87
CA GLU A 151 -6.99 0.39 -5.76
C GLU A 151 -5.82 -0.53 -6.14
N VAL A 152 -5.23 -1.23 -5.17
CA VAL A 152 -4.12 -2.17 -5.44
C VAL A 152 -4.63 -3.36 -6.24
N ALA A 153 -5.83 -3.87 -5.95
CA ALA A 153 -6.41 -4.99 -6.69
C ALA A 153 -6.77 -4.59 -8.14
N ASP A 154 -7.28 -3.39 -8.35
CA ASP A 154 -7.61 -2.82 -9.65
C ASP A 154 -6.34 -2.59 -10.47
N THR A 155 -5.30 -2.03 -9.85
CA THR A 155 -3.98 -1.87 -10.48
C THR A 155 -3.37 -3.22 -10.83
N THR A 156 -3.44 -4.21 -9.93
CA THR A 156 -2.97 -5.57 -10.21
C THR A 156 -3.69 -6.17 -11.42
N MET A 157 -5.03 -6.09 -11.46
CA MET A 157 -5.80 -6.57 -12.60
C MET A 157 -5.46 -5.80 -13.88
N CYS A 158 -5.24 -4.49 -13.80
CA CYS A 158 -4.78 -3.68 -14.93
C CYS A 158 -3.42 -4.19 -15.46
N LEU A 159 -2.46 -4.47 -14.58
CA LEU A 159 -1.15 -5.01 -14.95
C LEU A 159 -1.28 -6.41 -15.57
N ILE A 160 -2.04 -7.32 -14.95
CA ILE A 160 -2.33 -8.66 -15.51
C ILE A 160 -2.91 -8.52 -16.93
N LEU A 161 -3.94 -7.68 -17.12
CA LEU A 161 -4.57 -7.48 -18.41
C LEU A 161 -3.61 -6.87 -19.44
N ASN A 162 -2.73 -5.96 -19.02
CA ASN A 162 -1.68 -5.42 -19.88
C ASN A 162 -0.70 -6.50 -20.33
N LEU A 163 -0.32 -7.46 -19.48
CA LEU A 163 0.52 -8.60 -19.87
C LEU A 163 -0.19 -9.48 -20.92
N TYR A 164 -1.45 -9.81 -20.67
CA TYR A 164 -2.26 -10.70 -21.53
C TYR A 164 -2.65 -10.09 -22.87
N ARG A 165 -3.00 -8.80 -22.88
CA ARG A 165 -3.57 -8.10 -24.04
C ARG A 165 -2.61 -7.14 -24.71
N ARG A 166 -1.42 -6.96 -24.12
CA ARG A 166 -0.33 -6.10 -24.60
C ARG A 166 -0.74 -4.66 -24.88
N THR A 167 -1.77 -4.16 -24.22
CA THR A 167 -2.38 -2.85 -24.50
C THR A 167 -1.39 -1.71 -24.32
N TYR A 168 -0.56 -1.75 -23.27
CA TYR A 168 0.53 -0.79 -23.07
C TYR A 168 1.52 -0.75 -24.24
N TRP A 169 2.07 -1.90 -24.64
CA TRP A 169 3.05 -1.96 -25.74
C TRP A 169 2.44 -1.57 -27.09
N LEU A 170 1.21 -2.00 -27.38
CA LEU A 170 0.50 -1.64 -28.61
C LEU A 170 0.24 -0.14 -28.69
N ALA A 171 -0.20 0.48 -27.58
CA ALA A 171 -0.40 1.93 -27.50
C ALA A 171 0.91 2.69 -27.72
N ASN A 172 2.02 2.22 -27.12
CA ASN A 172 3.34 2.84 -27.32
C ASN A 172 3.79 2.75 -28.78
N MET A 173 3.62 1.61 -29.45
CA MET A 173 3.97 1.49 -30.88
C MET A 173 3.21 2.49 -31.76
N VAL A 174 1.91 2.69 -31.50
CA VAL A 174 1.10 3.70 -32.21
C VAL A 174 1.63 5.11 -31.93
N ARG A 175 1.93 5.42 -30.67
CA ARG A 175 2.50 6.72 -30.26
C ARG A 175 3.86 6.99 -30.91
N GLU A 176 4.66 5.96 -31.10
CA GLU A 176 5.96 6.01 -31.80
C GLU A 176 5.82 6.09 -33.33
N GLY A 177 4.60 6.15 -33.85
CA GLY A 177 4.32 6.35 -35.28
C GLY A 177 4.32 5.08 -36.11
N LYS A 178 4.34 3.88 -35.48
CA LYS A 178 4.19 2.62 -36.20
C LYS A 178 2.82 2.55 -36.86
N LYS A 179 2.80 2.27 -38.17
CA LYS A 179 1.57 2.18 -38.97
C LYS A 179 1.11 0.72 -39.06
N PHE A 180 -0.19 0.52 -38.89
CA PHE A 180 -0.86 -0.77 -39.01
C PHE A 180 -1.89 -0.69 -40.13
N THR A 181 -1.48 -1.03 -41.36
CA THR A 181 -2.28 -0.93 -42.58
C THR A 181 -3.05 -2.22 -42.91
N GLY A 182 -2.82 -3.31 -42.17
CA GLY A 182 -3.48 -4.59 -42.43
C GLY A 182 -3.38 -5.60 -41.28
N PRO A 183 -4.12 -6.71 -41.35
CA PRO A 183 -4.24 -7.69 -40.28
C PRO A 183 -2.92 -8.41 -39.94
N GLU A 184 -2.01 -8.59 -40.90
CA GLU A 184 -0.71 -9.23 -40.67
C GLU A 184 0.18 -8.40 -39.75
N GLN A 185 0.23 -7.08 -39.95
CA GLN A 185 1.02 -6.17 -39.12
C GLN A 185 0.45 -6.06 -37.70
N VAL A 186 -0.89 -6.11 -37.57
CA VAL A 186 -1.56 -6.18 -36.26
C VAL A 186 -1.19 -7.48 -35.56
N ARG A 187 -1.24 -8.63 -36.26
CA ARG A 187 -0.86 -9.93 -35.71
C ARG A 187 0.60 -9.96 -35.24
N GLU A 188 1.51 -9.38 -36.01
CA GLU A 188 2.93 -9.29 -35.67
C GLU A 188 3.17 -8.43 -34.43
N ALA A 189 2.55 -7.24 -34.35
CA ALA A 189 2.71 -6.37 -33.20
C ALA A 189 2.02 -6.88 -31.93
N ALA A 190 0.88 -7.54 -32.09
CA ALA A 190 0.14 -8.19 -31.00
C ALA A 190 0.65 -9.60 -30.68
N HIS A 191 1.79 -10.02 -31.26
CA HIS A 191 2.39 -11.31 -30.94
C HIS A 191 2.63 -11.45 -29.43
N GLY A 192 2.24 -12.59 -28.87
CA GLY A 192 2.29 -12.85 -27.43
C GLY A 192 0.99 -12.53 -26.67
N CYS A 193 0.03 -11.84 -27.30
CA CYS A 193 -1.33 -11.70 -26.74
C CYS A 193 -1.96 -13.07 -26.52
N ALA A 194 -2.53 -13.28 -25.33
CA ALA A 194 -3.13 -14.54 -24.93
C ALA A 194 -4.64 -14.41 -24.69
N ARG A 195 -5.34 -15.54 -24.79
CA ARG A 195 -6.71 -15.68 -24.31
C ARG A 195 -6.65 -15.92 -22.81
N ILE A 196 -7.45 -15.18 -22.04
CA ILE A 196 -7.48 -15.29 -20.57
C ILE A 196 -8.30 -16.49 -20.10
N ARG A 197 -9.48 -16.71 -20.71
CA ARG A 197 -10.40 -17.76 -20.26
C ARG A 197 -9.74 -19.14 -20.33
N GLY A 198 -9.68 -19.80 -19.18
CA GLY A 198 -9.08 -21.13 -19.01
C GLY A 198 -7.66 -21.12 -18.44
N ASP A 199 -6.97 -19.97 -18.46
CA ASP A 199 -5.66 -19.84 -17.82
C ASP A 199 -5.79 -19.85 -16.29
N THR A 200 -4.72 -20.30 -15.64
CA THR A 200 -4.62 -20.36 -14.18
C THR A 200 -3.87 -19.16 -13.61
N LEU A 201 -4.52 -18.40 -12.73
CA LEU A 201 -3.92 -17.32 -11.97
C LEU A 201 -3.56 -17.82 -10.57
N GLY A 202 -2.26 -17.87 -10.26
CA GLY A 202 -1.72 -18.22 -8.96
C GLY A 202 -1.47 -17.00 -8.11
N LEU A 203 -2.14 -16.93 -6.96
CA LEU A 203 -1.96 -15.86 -5.97
C LEU A 203 -1.08 -16.34 -4.82
N VAL A 204 0.05 -15.67 -4.61
CA VAL A 204 0.91 -15.90 -3.45
C VAL A 204 0.52 -14.93 -2.34
N GLY A 205 -0.17 -15.43 -1.33
CA GLY A 205 -0.85 -14.65 -0.30
C GLY A 205 -2.31 -14.37 -0.65
N LEU A 206 -3.24 -14.82 0.21
CA LEU A 206 -4.68 -14.61 0.05
C LEU A 206 -5.23 -13.71 1.18
N GLY A 207 -4.55 -12.59 1.40
CA GLY A 207 -5.00 -11.54 2.31
C GLY A 207 -6.11 -10.68 1.70
N ARG A 208 -6.19 -9.42 2.15
CA ARG A 208 -7.18 -8.44 1.68
C ARG A 208 -7.10 -8.21 0.16
N ILE A 209 -5.90 -7.92 -0.33
CA ILE A 209 -5.64 -7.63 -1.75
C ILE A 209 -5.78 -8.91 -2.60
N GLY A 210 -5.15 -10.01 -2.18
CA GLY A 210 -5.25 -11.29 -2.92
C GLY A 210 -6.71 -11.76 -3.07
N SER A 211 -7.53 -11.61 -2.03
CA SER A 211 -8.97 -11.91 -2.11
C SER A 211 -9.71 -10.99 -3.09
N ALA A 212 -9.42 -9.68 -3.06
CA ALA A 212 -10.03 -8.71 -3.97
C ALA A 212 -9.65 -8.95 -5.45
N VAL A 213 -8.40 -9.33 -5.71
CA VAL A 213 -7.91 -9.75 -7.04
C VAL A 213 -8.59 -11.04 -7.48
N ALA A 214 -8.68 -12.05 -6.61
CA ALA A 214 -9.32 -13.33 -6.92
C ALA A 214 -10.77 -13.15 -7.40
N LEU A 215 -11.56 -12.32 -6.70
CA LEU A 215 -12.95 -12.05 -7.04
C LEU A 215 -13.09 -11.37 -8.42
N ARG A 216 -12.21 -10.41 -8.73
CA ARG A 216 -12.18 -9.72 -10.03
C ARG A 216 -11.74 -10.67 -11.15
N ALA A 217 -10.68 -11.45 -10.92
CA ALA A 217 -10.11 -12.36 -11.91
C ALA A 217 -11.10 -13.44 -12.38
N LYS A 218 -11.98 -13.93 -11.50
CA LYS A 218 -13.01 -14.92 -11.85
C LYS A 218 -13.94 -14.43 -12.97
N ALA A 219 -14.27 -13.13 -13.01
CA ALA A 219 -15.13 -12.57 -14.06
C ALA A 219 -14.48 -12.62 -15.46
N PHE A 220 -13.14 -12.59 -15.53
CA PHE A 220 -12.39 -12.73 -16.79
C PHE A 220 -12.25 -14.20 -17.25
N GLY A 221 -12.66 -15.16 -16.41
CA GLY A 221 -12.61 -16.59 -16.69
C GLY A 221 -11.29 -17.27 -16.32
N PHE A 222 -10.51 -16.67 -15.41
CA PHE A 222 -9.36 -17.33 -14.80
C PHE A 222 -9.80 -18.49 -13.89
N ASN A 223 -9.03 -19.57 -13.90
CA ASN A 223 -8.99 -20.51 -12.79
C ASN A 223 -8.07 -19.93 -11.69
N VAL A 224 -8.63 -19.55 -10.55
CA VAL A 224 -7.84 -18.90 -9.49
C VAL A 224 -7.41 -19.93 -8.45
N ILE A 225 -6.09 -20.06 -8.29
CA ILE A 225 -5.46 -20.87 -7.24
C ILE A 225 -4.66 -19.96 -6.29
N PHE A 226 -4.45 -20.40 -5.06
CA PHE A 226 -3.64 -19.63 -4.12
C PHE A 226 -2.79 -20.49 -3.19
N TYR A 227 -1.68 -19.91 -2.74
CA TYR A 227 -0.81 -20.43 -1.70
C TYR A 227 -0.70 -19.37 -0.60
N ASP A 228 -1.11 -19.75 0.61
CA ASP A 228 -0.93 -18.95 1.81
C ASP A 228 -0.76 -19.91 2.99
N PRO A 229 0.46 -20.06 3.56
CA PRO A 229 0.71 -21.02 4.61
C PRO A 229 0.17 -20.59 5.98
N TYR A 230 -0.23 -19.31 6.14
CA TYR A 230 -0.63 -18.75 7.43
C TYR A 230 -2.15 -18.68 7.62
N LEU A 231 -2.92 -18.87 6.56
CA LEU A 231 -4.39 -18.86 6.65
C LEU A 231 -4.96 -20.17 7.20
N PRO A 232 -5.99 -20.11 8.07
CA PRO A 232 -6.74 -21.29 8.47
C PRO A 232 -7.50 -21.89 7.28
N ASP A 233 -7.84 -23.17 7.38
CA ASP A 233 -8.63 -23.86 6.35
C ASP A 233 -10.06 -23.30 6.22
N GLY A 234 -10.62 -23.34 5.01
CA GLY A 234 -12.02 -23.03 4.72
C GLY A 234 -12.27 -21.73 3.94
N ILE A 235 -11.29 -20.81 3.87
CA ILE A 235 -11.44 -19.58 3.10
C ILE A 235 -11.56 -19.83 1.58
N ASP A 236 -10.88 -20.88 1.11
CA ASP A 236 -10.96 -21.41 -0.24
C ASP A 236 -12.39 -21.78 -0.63
N LYS A 237 -13.13 -22.45 0.27
CA LYS A 237 -14.52 -22.84 0.07
C LYS A 237 -15.45 -21.63 0.02
N SER A 238 -15.25 -20.67 0.92
CA SER A 238 -16.06 -19.45 1.01
C SER A 238 -15.95 -18.58 -0.25
N LEU A 239 -14.75 -18.50 -0.84
CA LEU A 239 -14.50 -17.69 -2.05
C LEU A 239 -14.63 -18.52 -3.36
N GLY A 240 -14.77 -19.84 -3.25
CA GLY A 240 -14.79 -20.76 -4.38
C GLY A 240 -13.49 -20.69 -5.19
N LEU A 241 -12.36 -20.86 -4.50
CA LEU A 241 -11.00 -20.86 -5.05
C LEU A 241 -10.35 -22.23 -4.77
N THR A 242 -9.25 -22.54 -5.46
CA THR A 242 -8.47 -23.75 -5.17
C THR A 242 -7.25 -23.41 -4.32
N ARG A 243 -7.12 -24.00 -3.14
CA ARG A 243 -5.93 -23.87 -2.30
C ARG A 243 -4.87 -24.90 -2.71
N VAL A 244 -3.61 -24.48 -2.78
CA VAL A 244 -2.45 -25.37 -2.80
C VAL A 244 -1.59 -25.13 -1.57
N TYR A 245 -0.88 -26.17 -1.13
CA TYR A 245 -0.18 -26.17 0.17
C TYR A 245 1.33 -25.98 0.06
N THR A 246 1.88 -25.92 -1.15
CA THR A 246 3.29 -25.59 -1.39
C THR A 246 3.39 -24.50 -2.44
N LEU A 247 4.44 -23.68 -2.34
CA LEU A 247 4.76 -22.69 -3.38
C LEU A 247 5.01 -23.38 -4.73
N GLN A 248 5.71 -24.51 -4.72
CA GLN A 248 6.02 -25.28 -5.93
C GLN A 248 4.76 -25.67 -6.70
N ASP A 249 3.74 -26.18 -6.01
CA ASP A 249 2.47 -26.57 -6.65
C ASP A 249 1.78 -25.37 -7.31
N LEU A 250 1.86 -24.19 -6.68
CA LEU A 250 1.32 -22.95 -7.25
C LEU A 250 2.08 -22.58 -8.52
N LEU A 251 3.41 -22.49 -8.45
CA LEU A 251 4.25 -22.06 -9.58
C LEU A 251 4.11 -23.01 -10.78
N PHE A 252 4.01 -24.32 -10.52
CA PHE A 252 3.86 -25.34 -11.56
C PHE A 252 2.50 -25.28 -12.27
N GLN A 253 1.44 -24.92 -11.56
CA GLN A 253 0.07 -24.90 -12.10
C GLN A 253 -0.32 -23.57 -12.74
N SER A 254 0.40 -22.48 -12.45
CA SER A 254 0.00 -21.12 -12.82
C SER A 254 0.57 -20.66 -14.17
N ASP A 255 -0.30 -20.10 -15.00
CA ASP A 255 0.08 -19.40 -16.24
C ASP A 255 0.45 -17.94 -15.95
N CYS A 256 -0.13 -17.37 -14.90
CA CYS A 256 0.23 -16.06 -14.34
C CYS A 256 0.36 -16.17 -12.82
N VAL A 257 1.45 -15.66 -12.26
CA VAL A 257 1.68 -15.60 -10.82
C VAL A 257 1.61 -14.14 -10.38
N SER A 258 0.85 -13.86 -9.32
CA SER A 258 0.77 -12.54 -8.70
C SER A 258 1.08 -12.59 -7.21
N LEU A 259 1.95 -11.69 -6.75
CA LEU A 259 2.41 -11.62 -5.37
C LEU A 259 1.56 -10.64 -4.55
N HIS A 260 1.01 -11.11 -3.44
CA HIS A 260 0.18 -10.35 -2.51
C HIS A 260 0.48 -10.66 -1.03
N CYS A 261 1.63 -11.28 -0.76
CA CYS A 261 2.11 -11.53 0.59
C CYS A 261 2.97 -10.37 1.10
N THR A 262 3.02 -10.19 2.42
CA THR A 262 3.90 -9.21 3.05
C THR A 262 5.34 -9.72 3.04
N LEU A 263 6.31 -8.83 2.89
CA LEU A 263 7.73 -9.17 3.08
C LEU A 263 8.00 -9.44 4.56
N ASN A 264 8.72 -10.51 4.84
CA ASN A 264 9.17 -10.95 6.17
C ASN A 264 10.50 -11.73 6.07
N GLU A 265 11.05 -12.10 7.21
CA GLU A 265 12.35 -12.79 7.31
C GLU A 265 12.44 -14.11 6.54
N HIS A 266 11.31 -14.76 6.23
CA HIS A 266 11.27 -16.09 5.62
C HIS A 266 10.95 -16.08 4.12
N ASN A 267 10.65 -14.93 3.52
CA ASN A 267 10.24 -14.82 2.12
C ASN A 267 10.98 -13.74 1.32
N HIS A 268 12.12 -13.26 1.83
CA HIS A 268 13.04 -12.49 1.01
C HIS A 268 13.51 -13.32 -0.19
N HIS A 269 13.46 -12.72 -1.38
CA HIS A 269 13.70 -13.39 -2.67
C HIS A 269 12.91 -14.71 -2.81
N LEU A 270 11.64 -14.69 -2.44
CA LEU A 270 10.70 -15.80 -2.65
C LEU A 270 10.70 -16.26 -4.12
N ILE A 271 10.73 -15.30 -5.04
CA ILE A 271 10.93 -15.53 -6.47
C ILE A 271 12.41 -15.30 -6.78
N ASN A 272 13.15 -16.40 -6.93
CA ASN A 272 14.58 -16.47 -7.18
C ASN A 272 14.88 -17.45 -8.31
N GLU A 273 16.17 -17.72 -8.58
CA GLU A 273 16.59 -18.58 -9.68
C GLU A 273 15.98 -19.99 -9.60
N PHE A 274 15.87 -20.53 -8.39
CA PHE A 274 15.32 -21.87 -8.17
C PHE A 274 13.80 -21.89 -8.37
N THR A 275 13.05 -20.92 -7.83
CA THR A 275 11.60 -20.90 -7.95
C THR A 275 11.12 -20.48 -9.34
N ILE A 276 11.85 -19.61 -10.05
CA ILE A 276 11.58 -19.31 -11.46
C ILE A 276 11.69 -20.56 -12.34
N LYS A 277 12.62 -21.47 -12.05
CA LYS A 277 12.72 -22.76 -12.76
C LYS A 277 11.53 -23.69 -12.51
N GLN A 278 10.72 -23.44 -11.49
CA GLN A 278 9.49 -24.21 -11.20
C GLN A 278 8.25 -23.62 -11.87
N MET A 279 8.28 -22.35 -12.26
CA MET A 279 7.15 -21.70 -12.97
C MET A 279 6.88 -22.37 -14.31
N ARG A 280 5.68 -22.23 -14.89
CA ARG A 280 5.46 -22.70 -16.26
C ARG A 280 6.35 -21.96 -17.27
N PRO A 281 6.91 -22.63 -18.30
CA PRO A 281 7.61 -21.95 -19.38
C PRO A 281 6.71 -20.91 -20.05
N GLY A 282 7.17 -19.67 -20.11
CA GLY A 282 6.39 -18.57 -20.69
C GLY A 282 5.23 -18.08 -19.80
N ALA A 283 5.30 -18.32 -18.49
CA ALA A 283 4.39 -17.73 -17.51
C ALA A 283 4.56 -16.20 -17.40
N PHE A 284 3.55 -15.55 -16.83
CA PHE A 284 3.56 -14.15 -16.44
C PHE A 284 3.86 -13.97 -14.95
N LEU A 285 4.50 -12.86 -14.57
CA LEU A 285 4.75 -12.48 -13.18
C LEU A 285 4.24 -11.07 -12.91
N VAL A 286 3.51 -10.87 -11.80
CA VAL A 286 3.05 -9.55 -11.35
C VAL A 286 3.42 -9.35 -9.89
N ASN A 287 4.06 -8.23 -9.57
CA ASN A 287 4.37 -7.85 -8.19
C ASN A 287 3.85 -6.45 -7.87
N THR A 288 2.82 -6.40 -7.02
CA THR A 288 2.26 -5.17 -6.42
C THR A 288 2.36 -5.22 -4.89
N ALA A 289 3.22 -6.09 -4.35
CA ALA A 289 3.41 -6.31 -2.93
C ALA A 289 4.66 -5.59 -2.41
N ARG A 290 5.83 -6.23 -2.48
CA ARG A 290 7.11 -5.66 -2.05
C ARG A 290 8.24 -6.07 -3.00
N GLY A 291 9.18 -5.17 -3.23
CA GLY A 291 10.31 -5.38 -4.14
C GLY A 291 11.16 -6.60 -3.76
N GLY A 292 11.59 -6.67 -2.49
CA GLY A 292 12.44 -7.76 -1.98
C GLY A 292 11.83 -9.16 -1.99
N LEU A 293 10.59 -9.35 -2.49
CA LEU A 293 10.04 -10.68 -2.76
C LEU A 293 10.60 -11.31 -4.04
N VAL A 294 11.15 -10.50 -4.94
CA VAL A 294 11.68 -10.91 -6.24
C VAL A 294 13.14 -10.52 -6.31
N ASP A 295 13.98 -11.44 -6.76
CA ASP A 295 15.35 -11.15 -7.17
C ASP A 295 15.32 -10.54 -8.58
N ASP A 296 15.62 -9.24 -8.66
CA ASP A 296 15.58 -8.45 -9.89
C ASP A 296 16.57 -8.99 -10.95
N GLU A 297 17.79 -9.36 -10.54
CA GLU A 297 18.82 -9.83 -11.47
C GLU A 297 18.39 -11.15 -12.13
N THR A 298 17.87 -12.07 -11.32
CA THR A 298 17.35 -13.34 -11.81
C THR A 298 16.14 -13.12 -12.73
N LEU A 299 15.21 -12.23 -12.37
CA LEU A 299 14.05 -11.94 -13.21
C LEU A 299 14.47 -11.38 -14.58
N ALA A 300 15.46 -10.47 -14.61
CA ALA A 300 15.98 -9.93 -15.86
C ALA A 300 16.53 -11.03 -16.78
N LEU A 301 17.29 -11.98 -16.23
CA LEU A 301 17.80 -13.13 -16.97
C LEU A 301 16.67 -14.03 -17.48
N ALA A 302 15.67 -14.30 -16.65
CA ALA A 302 14.52 -15.13 -17.02
C ALA A 302 13.69 -14.52 -18.15
N LEU A 303 13.54 -13.18 -18.18
CA LEU A 303 12.89 -12.45 -19.26
C LEU A 303 13.70 -12.50 -20.56
N LYS A 304 15.02 -12.29 -20.48
CA LYS A 304 15.94 -12.37 -21.65
C LYS A 304 15.95 -13.78 -22.26
N GLN A 305 15.86 -14.81 -21.45
CA GLN A 305 15.81 -16.21 -21.88
C GLN A 305 14.40 -16.64 -22.35
N GLY A 306 13.37 -15.82 -22.17
CA GLY A 306 11.98 -16.17 -22.46
C GLY A 306 11.38 -17.23 -21.53
N ARG A 307 12.06 -17.52 -20.40
CA ARG A 307 11.55 -18.43 -19.36
C ARG A 307 10.29 -17.86 -18.72
N ILE A 308 10.32 -16.55 -18.47
CA ILE A 308 9.15 -15.72 -18.15
C ILE A 308 8.82 -14.93 -19.40
N ARG A 309 7.54 -14.95 -19.80
CA ARG A 309 7.09 -14.30 -21.04
C ARG A 309 7.08 -12.78 -20.89
N ALA A 310 6.58 -12.30 -19.78
CA ALA A 310 6.51 -10.89 -19.43
C ALA A 310 6.31 -10.72 -17.92
N ALA A 311 6.73 -9.58 -17.38
CA ALA A 311 6.51 -9.23 -15.98
C ALA A 311 5.97 -7.80 -15.84
N ALA A 312 5.23 -7.56 -14.77
CA ALA A 312 4.77 -6.23 -14.37
C ALA A 312 5.06 -5.99 -12.89
N LEU A 313 5.85 -4.97 -12.59
CA LEU A 313 6.31 -4.64 -11.25
C LEU A 313 5.87 -3.23 -10.89
N ASP A 314 5.07 -3.08 -9.83
CA ASP A 314 4.82 -1.78 -9.21
C ASP A 314 5.88 -1.45 -8.15
N VAL A 315 6.59 -2.47 -7.67
CA VAL A 315 7.58 -2.36 -6.59
C VAL A 315 8.88 -3.03 -7.01
N HIS A 316 10.00 -2.51 -6.52
CA HIS A 316 11.35 -2.92 -6.94
C HIS A 316 12.25 -3.09 -5.71
N GLU A 317 13.31 -3.89 -5.81
CA GLU A 317 14.20 -4.14 -4.67
C GLU A 317 14.87 -2.85 -4.17
N ASN A 318 15.23 -1.98 -5.11
CA ASN A 318 15.76 -0.65 -4.81
C ASN A 318 14.79 0.42 -5.31
N GLU A 319 14.22 1.19 -4.38
CA GLU A 319 13.33 2.31 -4.65
C GLU A 319 13.95 3.64 -4.18
N PRO A 320 13.91 4.72 -4.99
CA PRO A 320 13.28 4.81 -6.31
C PRO A 320 13.99 3.96 -7.36
N TYR A 321 13.20 3.39 -8.28
CA TYR A 321 13.71 2.47 -9.29
C TYR A 321 14.85 3.09 -10.12
N ASN A 322 16.01 2.44 -10.09
CA ASN A 322 17.26 2.95 -10.67
C ASN A 322 17.56 2.40 -12.08
N GLY A 323 16.68 1.56 -12.63
CA GLY A 323 16.87 0.97 -13.96
C GLY A 323 17.64 -0.36 -13.97
N ALA A 324 17.78 -1.07 -12.85
CA ALA A 324 18.42 -2.40 -12.82
C ALA A 324 17.85 -3.38 -13.87
N LEU A 325 16.55 -3.26 -14.17
CA LEU A 325 15.85 -4.08 -15.17
C LEU A 325 15.67 -3.37 -16.53
N LYS A 326 16.36 -2.25 -16.79
CA LYS A 326 16.10 -1.38 -17.96
C LYS A 326 16.22 -2.11 -19.30
N ASP A 327 17.14 -3.08 -19.40
CA ASP A 327 17.40 -3.84 -20.62
C ASP A 327 16.59 -5.16 -20.66
N ALA A 328 15.72 -5.41 -19.69
CA ALA A 328 14.88 -6.59 -19.65
C ALA A 328 13.72 -6.44 -20.64
N PRO A 329 13.52 -7.37 -21.59
CA PRO A 329 12.40 -7.30 -22.52
C PRO A 329 11.07 -7.62 -21.81
N ASN A 330 9.96 -7.17 -22.40
CA ASN A 330 8.61 -7.51 -21.93
C ASN A 330 8.34 -7.18 -20.45
N LEU A 331 8.91 -6.08 -19.96
CA LEU A 331 8.71 -5.59 -18.61
C LEU A 331 7.81 -4.35 -18.60
N ILE A 332 6.93 -4.26 -17.60
CA ILE A 332 6.20 -3.03 -17.23
C ILE A 332 6.63 -2.67 -15.82
N CYS A 333 7.01 -1.42 -15.60
CA CYS A 333 7.32 -0.88 -14.28
C CYS A 333 6.40 0.30 -13.97
N THR A 334 5.85 0.34 -12.76
CA THR A 334 5.16 1.50 -12.19
C THR A 334 5.85 1.94 -10.89
N PRO A 335 5.75 3.22 -10.49
CA PRO A 335 6.60 3.77 -9.44
C PRO A 335 5.95 3.66 -8.04
N HIS A 336 5.65 2.44 -7.60
CA HIS A 336 5.00 2.14 -6.31
C HIS A 336 3.70 2.94 -6.13
N ALA A 337 2.86 2.92 -7.17
CA ALA A 337 1.66 3.75 -7.27
C ALA A 337 0.36 2.96 -7.16
N ALA A 338 0.41 1.62 -7.02
CA ALA A 338 -0.80 0.79 -7.03
C ALA A 338 -1.80 1.14 -5.93
N PHE A 339 -1.34 1.73 -4.81
CA PHE A 339 -2.22 2.12 -3.72
C PHE A 339 -2.94 3.45 -3.95
N PHE A 340 -2.50 4.26 -4.91
CA PHE A 340 -2.84 5.68 -4.98
C PHE A 340 -4.16 5.95 -5.71
N SER A 341 -5.09 6.56 -4.99
CA SER A 341 -6.16 7.42 -5.49
C SER A 341 -6.23 8.64 -4.57
N ASP A 342 -6.81 9.76 -5.01
CA ASP A 342 -6.98 10.93 -4.12
C ASP A 342 -7.77 10.57 -2.85
N ALA A 343 -8.74 9.66 -2.99
CA ALA A 343 -9.54 9.15 -1.89
C ALA A 343 -8.74 8.23 -0.96
N SER A 344 -8.02 7.24 -1.50
CA SER A 344 -7.25 6.30 -0.68
C SER A 344 -6.08 6.99 0.05
N ALA A 345 -5.43 7.95 -0.59
CA ALA A 345 -4.35 8.73 0.00
C ALA A 345 -4.86 9.60 1.15
N THR A 346 -6.05 10.19 1.00
CA THR A 346 -6.72 10.96 2.05
C THR A 346 -7.10 10.05 3.23
N GLU A 347 -7.84 8.97 2.97
CA GLU A 347 -8.27 8.00 4.00
C GLU A 347 -7.07 7.46 4.78
N LEU A 348 -6.02 7.04 4.08
CA LEU A 348 -4.79 6.55 4.67
C LEU A 348 -4.18 7.53 5.68
N ARG A 349 -4.05 8.80 5.30
CA ARG A 349 -3.47 9.86 6.13
C ARG A 349 -4.37 10.22 7.31
N GLU A 350 -5.69 10.27 7.11
CA GLU A 350 -6.66 10.48 8.18
C GLU A 350 -6.62 9.37 9.23
N MET A 351 -6.55 8.10 8.79
CA MET A 351 -6.43 6.95 9.67
C MET A 351 -5.13 6.98 10.47
N ALA A 352 -4.01 7.33 9.83
CA ALA A 352 -2.71 7.45 10.48
C ALA A 352 -2.70 8.55 11.55
N ALA A 353 -3.20 9.74 11.22
CA ALA A 353 -3.34 10.85 12.18
C ALA A 353 -4.26 10.49 13.35
N THR A 354 -5.36 9.78 13.07
CA THR A 354 -6.28 9.32 14.11
C THR A 354 -5.61 8.32 15.05
N GLU A 355 -4.72 7.46 14.55
CA GLU A 355 -3.95 6.53 15.38
C GLU A 355 -2.95 7.25 16.29
N ILE A 356 -2.26 8.28 15.79
CA ILE A 356 -1.44 9.17 16.62
C ILE A 356 -2.29 9.84 17.70
N ARG A 357 -3.47 10.36 17.34
CA ARG A 357 -4.40 10.98 18.30
C ARG A 357 -4.80 10.01 19.42
N ARG A 358 -5.12 8.75 19.09
CA ARG A 358 -5.42 7.70 20.09
C ARG A 358 -4.26 7.51 21.04
N ALA A 359 -3.04 7.44 20.52
CA ALA A 359 -1.81 7.24 21.29
C ALA A 359 -1.52 8.39 22.26
N ILE A 360 -1.77 9.64 21.86
CA ILE A 360 -1.55 10.83 22.69
C ILE A 360 -2.61 10.95 23.79
N VAL A 361 -3.87 10.67 23.47
CA VAL A 361 -4.99 10.87 24.40
C VAL A 361 -5.21 9.67 25.34
N GLY A 362 -4.85 8.45 24.92
CA GLY A 362 -5.07 7.22 25.68
C GLY A 362 -3.80 6.50 26.11
N ASN A 363 -3.94 5.33 26.73
CA ASN A 363 -2.82 4.50 27.20
C ASN A 363 -2.32 3.57 26.08
N ILE A 364 -1.02 3.64 25.78
CA ILE A 364 -0.32 2.74 24.83
C ILE A 364 0.11 1.47 25.59
N PRO A 365 0.00 0.26 24.98
CA PRO A 365 -0.49 -0.02 23.62
C PRO A 365 -1.98 -0.38 23.52
N GLU A 366 -2.74 -0.35 24.62
CA GLU A 366 -4.12 -0.86 24.68
C GLU A 366 -5.11 -0.05 23.83
N VAL A 367 -4.95 1.28 23.78
CA VAL A 367 -5.84 2.17 23.02
C VAL A 367 -5.62 2.08 21.50
N LEU A 368 -4.49 1.50 21.08
CA LEU A 368 -4.09 1.45 19.68
C LEU A 368 -4.90 0.41 18.91
N ARG A 369 -5.42 0.83 17.76
CA ARG A 369 -6.27 0.03 16.88
C ARG A 369 -5.45 -1.05 16.18
N ASN A 370 -4.32 -0.66 15.59
CA ASN A 370 -3.54 -1.51 14.68
C ASN A 370 -2.06 -1.55 15.06
N CYS A 371 -1.76 -1.74 16.35
CA CYS A 371 -0.38 -1.94 16.79
C CYS A 371 0.09 -3.35 16.43
N VAL A 372 1.21 -3.42 15.70
CA VAL A 372 1.76 -4.64 15.07
C VAL A 372 2.88 -5.29 15.89
N ASN A 373 3.25 -4.70 17.03
CA ASN A 373 4.39 -5.13 17.83
C ASN A 373 4.05 -5.24 19.32
N LYS A 374 2.77 -5.50 19.65
CA LYS A 374 2.26 -5.57 21.04
C LYS A 374 2.98 -6.63 21.88
N GLU A 375 3.38 -7.72 21.24
CA GLU A 375 4.05 -8.88 21.85
C GLU A 375 5.47 -8.56 22.37
N TYR A 376 6.12 -7.51 21.87
CA TYR A 376 7.47 -7.12 22.25
C TYR A 376 7.51 -6.13 23.42
N PHE A 377 6.35 -5.61 23.85
CA PHE A 377 6.26 -4.84 25.07
C PHE A 377 6.49 -5.77 26.26
N MET A 378 7.59 -5.59 26.97
CA MET A 378 7.91 -6.39 28.15
C MET A 378 6.76 -6.32 29.17
N ARG A 379 5.97 -7.39 29.29
CA ARG A 379 5.18 -7.63 30.49
C ARG A 379 6.15 -7.99 31.59
N THR A 380 6.33 -7.12 32.58
CA THR A 380 6.89 -7.57 33.86
C THR A 380 5.96 -8.71 34.34
N PRO A 381 6.45 -9.96 34.52
CA PRO A 381 5.62 -11.01 35.07
C PRO A 381 5.22 -10.62 36.50
N PRO A 382 4.01 -10.96 36.97
CA PRO A 382 3.63 -10.75 38.36
C PRO A 382 4.33 -11.79 39.23
N THR A 383 5.62 -11.58 39.53
CA THR A 383 6.34 -12.41 40.50
C THR A 383 6.72 -11.61 41.73
N ALA A 384 6.07 -12.00 42.83
CA ALA A 384 6.54 -11.95 44.21
C ALA A 384 6.97 -10.58 44.75
N ALA A 385 6.08 -10.00 45.56
CA ALA A 385 6.48 -9.17 46.69
C ALA A 385 7.39 -9.99 47.63
N ALA A 386 8.71 -9.93 47.44
CA ALA A 386 9.71 -10.21 48.48
C ALA A 386 11.12 -9.83 48.00
N GLY A 387 11.74 -8.87 48.68
CA GLY A 387 13.20 -8.69 48.68
C GLY A 387 13.72 -7.66 47.70
N GLY A 388 13.90 -6.43 48.18
CA GLY A 388 14.37 -5.29 47.39
C GLY A 388 15.79 -5.45 46.85
N VAL A 389 15.92 -5.32 45.53
CA VAL A 389 17.02 -4.66 44.82
C VAL A 389 16.38 -3.97 43.62
N ALA A 390 16.78 -2.72 43.34
CA ALA A 390 16.11 -1.77 42.45
C ALA A 390 15.65 -2.36 41.11
N ALA A 391 14.33 -2.55 40.98
CA ALA A 391 13.68 -2.74 39.69
C ALA A 391 13.65 -1.41 38.96
N ALA A 392 13.94 -1.41 37.66
CA ALA A 392 13.58 -0.30 36.78
C ALA A 392 12.05 -0.19 36.77
N VAL A 393 11.53 0.62 37.68
CA VAL A 393 10.12 0.99 37.74
C VAL A 393 9.85 1.87 36.52
N TYR A 394 9.26 1.30 35.48
CA TYR A 394 8.47 2.11 34.56
C TYR A 394 7.33 2.72 35.39
N PRO A 395 7.15 4.05 35.40
CA PRO A 395 6.13 4.66 36.24
C PRO A 395 4.76 4.07 35.92
N GLU A 396 4.15 3.43 36.92
CA GLU A 396 2.74 3.06 36.89
C GLU A 396 1.92 4.31 36.51
N GLY A 397 1.26 4.26 35.35
CA GLY A 397 0.35 5.32 34.90
C GLY A 397 1.02 6.55 34.28
N LEU A 398 1.64 6.42 33.10
CA LEU A 398 2.24 7.55 32.37
C LEU A 398 1.36 8.18 31.26
N ASN A 399 0.07 7.82 31.15
CA ASN A 399 -0.87 8.37 30.15
C ASN A 399 -2.20 8.87 30.73
N GLY A 400 -2.19 9.42 31.94
CA GLY A 400 -3.37 10.04 32.56
C GLY A 400 -3.40 11.58 32.54
N GLY A 401 -2.45 12.26 31.90
CA GLY A 401 -2.08 13.62 32.31
C GLY A 401 -2.32 14.80 31.35
N TYR A 402 -2.63 14.60 30.07
CA TYR A 402 -2.68 15.75 29.14
C TYR A 402 -4.06 16.41 29.03
N TYR A 403 -5.15 15.66 29.21
CA TYR A 403 -6.52 16.18 29.14
C TYR A 403 -7.46 15.44 30.10
N THR A 404 -7.31 15.66 31.41
CA THR A 404 -8.31 15.21 32.40
C THR A 404 -9.45 16.22 32.52
N GLY A 405 -10.36 16.19 31.55
CA GLY A 405 -11.66 16.85 31.61
C GLY A 405 -12.77 15.82 31.41
N ALA A 406 -13.56 15.57 32.46
CA ALA A 406 -14.59 14.53 32.50
C ALA A 406 -15.57 14.61 31.31
N MET A 407 -15.59 13.56 30.48
CA MET A 407 -16.65 13.26 29.53
C MET A 407 -17.06 11.80 29.74
N HIS A 408 -18.23 11.60 30.37
CA HIS A 408 -18.87 10.30 30.44
C HIS A 408 -19.32 9.89 29.04
N HIS A 409 -18.68 8.89 28.43
CA HIS A 409 -19.23 8.19 27.29
C HIS A 409 -19.68 6.77 27.68
N ARG A 410 -20.98 6.57 27.55
CA ARG A 410 -21.68 5.29 27.62
C ARG A 410 -21.27 4.47 26.38
N ALA A 411 -20.51 3.40 26.58
CA ALA A 411 -20.17 2.47 25.51
C ALA A 411 -21.41 1.63 25.15
N HIS A 412 -21.89 1.75 23.92
CA HIS A 412 -22.80 0.78 23.34
C HIS A 412 -21.99 -0.41 22.83
N SER A 413 -22.08 -1.53 23.55
CA SER A 413 -21.63 -2.84 23.12
C SER A 413 -22.68 -3.45 22.20
N THR A 414 -22.31 -3.83 20.98
CA THR A 414 -23.10 -4.73 20.13
C THR A 414 -22.33 -6.04 19.99
N THR A 415 -22.57 -6.93 20.94
CA THR A 415 -22.35 -8.38 20.79
C THR A 415 -23.71 -9.05 20.92
N PRO A 416 -24.12 -9.92 19.98
CA PRO A 416 -25.29 -10.76 20.17
C PRO A 416 -24.85 -12.07 20.84
N HIS A 417 -25.32 -12.33 22.06
CA HIS A 417 -25.28 -13.66 22.66
C HIS A 417 -26.71 -14.19 22.86
N ASP A 418 -26.85 -15.45 22.46
CA ASP A 418 -27.67 -16.52 23.02
C ASP A 418 -29.20 -16.45 23.03
N GLY A 419 -29.76 -17.57 22.56
CA GLY A 419 -31.17 -17.94 22.66
C GLY A 419 -31.61 -18.23 24.10
N PRO A 420 -32.93 -18.37 24.33
CA PRO A 420 -33.51 -18.30 25.66
C PRO A 420 -33.49 -19.63 26.43
N HIS A 421 -33.33 -19.52 27.74
CA HIS A 421 -33.39 -20.58 28.74
C HIS A 421 -34.80 -21.17 28.95
N SER A 422 -34.84 -22.52 29.01
CA SER A 422 -35.49 -23.43 29.98
C SER A 422 -36.83 -23.06 30.66
N THR A 423 -37.77 -24.02 30.65
CA THR A 423 -38.46 -24.49 31.88
C THR A 423 -38.70 -26.02 31.85
N THR A 424 -38.10 -26.69 32.84
CA THR A 424 -38.53 -27.90 33.60
C THR A 424 -39.64 -28.82 33.06
N ASN A 425 -39.34 -30.13 32.94
CA ASN A 425 -40.03 -31.13 33.78
C ASN A 425 -39.34 -32.50 33.83
N LEU A 426 -39.59 -33.17 34.95
CA LEU A 426 -39.01 -34.40 35.48
C LEU A 426 -39.32 -35.67 34.65
N GLY A 427 -38.40 -36.64 34.75
CA GLY A 427 -38.79 -38.06 34.88
C GLY A 427 -38.13 -39.03 33.89
N GLY A 428 -37.45 -40.04 34.44
CA GLY A 428 -37.55 -41.40 33.90
C GLY A 428 -36.35 -41.95 33.14
N SER A 429 -35.38 -42.46 33.90
CA SER A 429 -34.82 -43.82 33.78
C SER A 429 -34.31 -44.39 32.44
N SER A 430 -33.06 -44.85 32.54
CA SER A 430 -32.54 -46.18 32.16
C SER A 430 -31.78 -46.39 30.84
N SER A 431 -30.54 -46.87 31.03
CA SER A 431 -29.79 -47.92 30.30
C SER A 431 -29.48 -47.69 28.82
N SER A 432 -28.21 -47.47 28.47
CA SER A 432 -27.14 -48.46 28.21
C SER A 432 -26.89 -48.55 26.70
N ALA A 433 -25.80 -47.96 26.21
CA ALA A 433 -24.59 -48.67 25.79
C ALA A 433 -24.83 -49.67 24.63
N LEU A 434 -24.31 -49.36 23.43
CA LEU A 434 -23.22 -50.09 22.78
C LEU A 434 -23.03 -49.59 21.34
N ALA A 435 -21.76 -49.43 20.95
CA ALA A 435 -21.29 -49.02 19.63
C ALA A 435 -20.97 -50.27 18.75
N PRO A 436 -20.38 -50.12 17.54
CA PRO A 436 -20.85 -50.58 16.22
C PRO A 436 -20.25 -51.95 15.79
N PRO A 437 -20.42 -52.49 14.55
CA PRO A 437 -19.54 -52.14 13.39
C PRO A 437 -20.21 -52.44 11.98
N PRO A 438 -19.52 -52.74 10.84
CA PRO A 438 -19.65 -51.97 9.57
C PRO A 438 -19.96 -52.87 8.32
N PRO A 439 -19.42 -52.61 7.10
CA PRO A 439 -20.17 -52.19 5.90
C PRO A 439 -20.36 -53.30 4.84
N SER A 440 -21.26 -53.07 3.86
CA SER A 440 -21.36 -53.93 2.67
C SER A 440 -21.54 -53.15 1.36
N ALA A 441 -20.70 -53.52 0.39
CA ALA A 441 -20.62 -53.04 -0.98
C ALA A 441 -21.76 -53.53 -1.90
N GLY A 442 -21.91 -52.92 -3.08
CA GLY A 442 -22.46 -53.63 -4.25
C GLY A 442 -23.29 -52.82 -5.27
N ALA A 443 -22.59 -52.31 -6.30
CA ALA A 443 -22.87 -52.37 -7.75
C ALA A 443 -24.20 -51.87 -8.41
N ASN A 444 -24.01 -50.98 -9.40
CA ASN A 444 -24.53 -50.93 -10.79
C ASN A 444 -26.02 -51.18 -11.13
N SER A 445 -26.63 -50.23 -11.86
CA SER A 445 -27.11 -50.46 -13.26
C SER A 445 -27.69 -49.18 -13.89
N VAL A 446 -27.82 -49.23 -15.22
CA VAL A 446 -27.95 -48.14 -16.20
C VAL A 446 -29.38 -48.05 -16.78
N ALA A 447 -29.81 -46.79 -17.00
CA ALA A 447 -30.69 -46.23 -18.05
C ALA A 447 -32.22 -46.48 -18.16
N VAL A 448 -32.94 -45.40 -18.54
CA VAL A 448 -33.68 -45.17 -19.82
C VAL A 448 -35.00 -44.38 -19.65
N ALA A 449 -35.17 -43.37 -20.53
CA ALA A 449 -36.38 -42.70 -21.08
C ALA A 449 -37.15 -41.68 -20.19
N ALA A 450 -37.25 -40.38 -20.58
CA ALA A 450 -37.99 -39.73 -21.70
C ALA A 450 -39.51 -39.61 -21.40
N ALA A 451 -40.29 -38.56 -21.71
CA ALA A 451 -40.22 -37.30 -22.48
C ALA A 451 -41.31 -36.33 -21.89
N VAL A 452 -41.46 -35.05 -22.24
CA VAL A 452 -42.22 -34.47 -23.40
C VAL A 452 -42.24 -32.92 -23.18
N ALA A 453 -41.60 -32.10 -24.04
CA ALA A 453 -42.15 -31.24 -25.14
C ALA A 453 -42.67 -29.85 -24.68
N ALA A 454 -42.67 -28.75 -25.44
CA ALA A 454 -42.09 -28.33 -26.73
C ALA A 454 -42.38 -26.82 -26.92
N ALA A 455 -41.53 -26.10 -27.67
CA ALA A 455 -41.91 -25.10 -28.69
C ALA A 455 -40.68 -24.66 -29.52
N ALA A 456 -40.73 -24.94 -30.83
CA ALA A 456 -39.80 -24.54 -31.90
C ALA A 456 -40.31 -23.23 -32.57
N ALA A 457 -39.74 -22.55 -33.59
CA ALA A 457 -38.64 -22.72 -34.57
C ALA A 457 -38.38 -21.32 -35.20
N ALA A 458 -37.13 -20.89 -35.50
CA ALA A 458 -36.41 -20.93 -36.79
C ALA A 458 -36.67 -19.78 -37.80
N LEU A 459 -35.59 -19.16 -38.34
CA LEU A 459 -35.33 -18.88 -39.78
C LEU A 459 -34.01 -18.08 -40.03
N LEU A 460 -33.23 -18.54 -41.03
CA LEU A 460 -32.08 -17.93 -41.76
C LEU A 460 -32.04 -18.61 -43.17
N PRO A 461 -31.22 -18.23 -44.19
CA PRO A 461 -30.72 -16.91 -44.68
C PRO A 461 -30.67 -16.76 -46.25
N SER A 462 -30.08 -15.65 -46.76
CA SER A 462 -29.35 -15.41 -48.07
C SER A 462 -29.99 -14.44 -49.10
N PRO A 463 -29.30 -13.93 -50.17
CA PRO A 463 -27.92 -13.44 -50.40
C PRO A 463 -27.80 -12.06 -51.18
N VAL A 464 -26.56 -11.64 -51.50
CA VAL A 464 -26.06 -10.40 -52.21
C VAL A 464 -26.36 -10.37 -53.74
N PRO A 465 -26.23 -9.23 -54.47
CA PRO A 465 -25.01 -8.99 -55.28
C PRO A 465 -24.53 -7.51 -55.43
N SER A 466 -23.42 -7.35 -56.17
CA SER A 466 -22.40 -6.29 -56.26
C SER A 466 -22.47 -5.29 -57.45
N ASN A 467 -21.58 -4.27 -57.40
CA ASN A 467 -20.95 -3.43 -58.46
C ASN A 467 -21.63 -2.10 -58.92
N ALA A 468 -20.92 -0.96 -58.81
CA ALA A 468 -20.05 -0.37 -59.86
C ALA A 468 -19.78 1.16 -59.72
N ALA A 469 -18.50 1.51 -59.87
CA ALA A 469 -17.90 2.66 -60.59
C ALA A 469 -18.04 4.15 -60.14
N VAL A 470 -16.88 4.82 -60.17
CA VAL A 470 -16.54 6.26 -60.04
C VAL A 470 -16.50 6.90 -61.45
N PRO A 471 -16.71 8.23 -61.66
CA PRO A 471 -15.57 9.13 -61.94
C PRO A 471 -15.69 10.64 -61.49
N THR A 472 -14.57 11.15 -60.93
CA THR A 472 -13.87 12.46 -61.08
C THR A 472 -14.55 13.86 -61.23
N VAL A 473 -14.24 14.78 -60.26
CA VAL A 473 -13.63 16.17 -60.25
C VAL A 473 -13.92 17.12 -61.46
N PRO A 474 -14.22 18.46 -61.32
CA PRO A 474 -13.29 19.47 -60.77
C PRO A 474 -13.76 20.78 -60.08
N HIS A 475 -12.80 21.31 -59.29
CA HIS A 475 -12.45 22.70 -58.88
C HIS A 475 -13.44 23.86 -59.06
N LEU A 476 -13.61 24.68 -58.01
CA LEU A 476 -13.39 26.16 -58.00
C LEU A 476 -13.67 26.75 -56.60
N SER A 477 -12.70 27.52 -56.07
CA SER A 477 -12.88 28.62 -55.10
C SER A 477 -12.75 29.94 -55.89
N PRO A 478 -12.90 31.19 -55.35
CA PRO A 478 -13.08 31.61 -53.94
C PRO A 478 -14.10 32.78 -53.73
N GLN A 479 -14.28 33.22 -52.47
CA GLN A 479 -14.28 34.63 -51.97
C GLN A 479 -15.21 34.84 -50.75
N VAL A 480 -14.65 35.18 -49.58
CA VAL A 480 -14.52 36.52 -48.91
C VAL A 480 -15.81 37.03 -48.24
N GLY A 481 -15.74 37.24 -46.92
CA GLY A 481 -16.67 38.04 -46.12
C GLY A 481 -16.34 37.93 -44.62
N GLY A 482 -15.88 39.02 -43.99
CA GLY A 482 -15.09 38.98 -42.75
C GLY A 482 -15.78 39.35 -41.43
N LEU A 483 -15.04 39.03 -40.35
CA LEU A 483 -14.72 39.79 -39.11
C LEU A 483 -15.85 40.35 -38.19
N PRO A 484 -15.55 40.73 -36.92
CA PRO A 484 -14.72 40.08 -35.89
C PRO A 484 -15.31 40.20 -34.45
N LEU A 485 -14.64 39.57 -33.46
CA LEU A 485 -14.48 39.95 -32.03
C LEU A 485 -13.70 38.76 -31.40
N GLY A 486 -12.57 38.84 -30.71
CA GLY A 486 -11.79 39.93 -30.12
C GLY A 486 -11.32 39.46 -28.73
N ILE A 487 -9.99 39.53 -28.47
CA ILE A 487 -9.27 39.49 -27.16
C ILE A 487 -8.76 38.11 -26.69
N VAL A 488 -7.52 37.88 -26.22
CA VAL A 488 -6.18 38.52 -26.28
C VAL A 488 -5.16 37.41 -25.90
N SER A 489 -4.00 37.50 -26.51
CA SER A 489 -2.77 36.70 -26.44
C SER A 489 -1.93 36.79 -25.14
N SER A 490 -1.07 35.79 -24.92
CA SER A 490 0.36 36.01 -24.61
C SER A 490 1.23 34.80 -25.01
N GLN A 491 2.15 35.03 -25.94
CA GLN A 491 3.20 34.11 -26.42
C GLN A 491 4.38 34.04 -25.44
N SER A 492 5.14 32.94 -25.46
CA SER A 492 6.60 33.00 -25.61
C SER A 492 7.17 31.69 -26.16
N HIS A 493 8.11 31.86 -27.08
CA HIS A 493 8.87 30.86 -27.84
C HIS A 493 9.86 30.06 -26.99
N LEU A 494 10.15 28.82 -27.39
CA LEU A 494 11.46 28.19 -27.22
C LEU A 494 11.74 27.21 -28.37
N SER A 495 12.83 27.47 -29.07
CA SER A 495 13.34 26.77 -30.25
C SER A 495 14.24 25.58 -29.87
N ALA A 496 14.26 24.55 -30.71
CA ALA A 496 15.13 23.38 -30.61
C ALA A 496 16.61 23.70 -30.98
N PRO A 497 17.61 22.93 -30.48
CA PRO A 497 19.00 23.09 -30.88
C PRO A 497 19.45 22.09 -31.96
N ASP A 498 20.27 22.57 -32.89
CA ASP A 498 21.00 21.82 -33.92
C ASP A 498 22.45 21.55 -33.44
N PRO A 499 23.08 20.40 -33.73
CA PRO A 499 24.39 20.04 -33.22
C PRO A 499 25.51 20.34 -34.23
N ASN A 500 26.60 20.98 -33.76
CA ASN A 500 27.99 20.91 -34.26
C ASN A 500 28.69 22.26 -34.03
N ASN A 501 29.53 22.36 -32.99
CA ASN A 501 30.91 22.80 -33.21
C ASN A 501 31.83 22.49 -32.02
N HIS A 502 33.07 22.19 -32.40
CA HIS A 502 34.17 21.64 -31.62
C HIS A 502 35.05 22.71 -30.93
N LEU A 503 35.87 22.22 -29.98
CA LEU A 503 37.16 22.76 -29.48
C LEU A 503 37.06 24.02 -28.58
N SER A 504 37.83 24.22 -27.51
CA SER A 504 38.89 23.48 -26.80
C SER A 504 39.26 24.35 -25.58
N SER A 505 39.69 23.75 -24.47
CA SER A 505 40.90 24.17 -23.71
C SER A 505 40.96 23.54 -22.32
N SER A 506 42.14 22.99 -22.08
CA SER A 506 42.73 22.34 -20.91
C SER A 506 42.68 23.14 -19.60
N ILE A 507 42.76 22.46 -18.45
CA ILE A 507 43.94 22.44 -17.53
C ILE A 507 43.68 21.55 -16.29
N LYS A 508 44.52 20.49 -16.18
CA LYS A 508 45.24 19.83 -15.05
C LYS A 508 44.64 19.89 -13.62
N SER A 509 44.68 18.85 -12.79
CA SER A 509 45.82 17.97 -12.40
C SER A 509 45.30 16.75 -11.57
N GLU A 510 45.65 15.53 -11.97
CA GLU A 510 46.59 14.56 -11.32
C GLU A 510 46.12 13.91 -10.00
N VAL A 511 45.94 12.58 -10.00
CA VAL A 511 46.70 11.62 -9.15
C VAL A 511 46.88 10.30 -9.93
N LYS A 512 48.08 9.74 -9.77
CA LYS A 512 48.78 8.68 -10.50
C LYS A 512 48.62 7.31 -9.80
N VAL A 513 48.43 6.22 -10.55
CA VAL A 513 48.85 4.86 -10.12
C VAL A 513 49.44 4.13 -11.33
N GLU A 514 50.61 3.57 -11.08
CA GLU A 514 51.60 3.01 -12.01
C GLU A 514 51.62 1.49 -11.82
N SER A 515 51.56 0.70 -12.90
CA SER A 515 52.02 -0.70 -12.89
C SER A 515 52.58 -1.09 -14.25
N THR A 516 53.91 -1.24 -14.25
CA THR A 516 54.78 -2.02 -15.13
C THR A 516 54.49 -3.52 -14.96
N GLU A 517 54.84 -4.48 -15.81
CA GLU A 517 55.53 -4.63 -17.09
C GLU A 517 55.20 -6.07 -17.56
N THR A 518 55.06 -6.27 -18.87
CA THR A 518 55.01 -7.58 -19.56
C THR A 518 56.43 -7.99 -20.00
N PRO A 519 56.70 -9.24 -20.44
CA PRO A 519 56.15 -9.79 -21.70
C PRO A 519 55.04 -10.83 -21.52
#